data_AF-A0AAU9RG16-F1
#
_entry.id   AF-A0AAU9RG16-F1
#
_cell.length_a   1.000
_cell.length_b   1.000
_cell.length_c   1.000
_cell.angle_alpha   90.00
_cell.angle_beta   90.00
_cell.angle_gamma   90.00
#
_symmetry.space_group_name_H-M   'P 1'
#
loop_
_entity.id
_entity.type
_entity.pdbx_description
1 polymer ?
#
loop_
_entity_poly.entity_id
_entity_poly.type
_entity_poly.pdbx_seq_one_letter_code
_entity_poly.pdbx_strand_id
1 'polypeptide(L)'
;MTSSVWLLLVLSIPLTMHSLMELTEAYGICYGMMGNNLPPASDVVAFYKKLNVTSMRLFDPNTAALQALKGSGINVALGVLNADIPQIASSMDGANQWFTTNVAPYINDVSISYITVGNEVIPGQFAAQVLPAMQNLQNILKRKSLQRIKVSTVVATVVLGTSYPPSAGAFSNDAIAFLSVRDGNLGYQNLFDAIVDAFFSAMEKVGISNVDIVVSESGWPSDGNGVFTTPNLAATYNKNFITHISQGGTPKRPNTRIEGYIFALFNENLKPPGVEQNFGLFYPNFTAVYQI
;
A
#
# COMPACT_ATOMS: atom_id res chain seq x y z
N MET A 1 58.94 -24.58 -30.81
CA MET A 1 57.76 -25.44 -31.04
C MET A 1 57.03 -25.57 -29.72
N THR A 2 55.75 -25.19 -29.75
CA THR A 2 54.64 -25.53 -28.84
C THR A 2 54.72 -25.15 -27.35
N SER A 3 53.97 -24.09 -27.07
CA SER A 3 53.15 -23.77 -25.90
C SER A 3 52.70 -24.94 -25.02
N SER A 4 52.46 -24.67 -23.73
CA SER A 4 51.10 -24.76 -23.13
C SER A 4 51.07 -24.19 -21.71
N VAL A 5 50.26 -23.16 -21.53
CA VAL A 5 49.79 -22.60 -20.25
C VAL A 5 48.62 -23.48 -19.78
N TRP A 6 48.65 -23.97 -18.55
CA TRP A 6 47.51 -24.65 -17.95
C TRP A 6 46.66 -23.64 -17.16
N LEU A 7 45.53 -23.24 -17.74
CA LEU A 7 44.43 -22.59 -17.01
C LEU A 7 43.58 -23.67 -16.36
N LEU A 8 43.44 -23.63 -15.04
CA LEU A 8 42.45 -24.43 -14.33
C LEU A 8 41.10 -23.71 -14.43
N LEU A 9 40.21 -24.25 -15.27
CA LEU A 9 38.80 -23.84 -15.35
C LEU A 9 38.06 -24.51 -14.18
N VAL A 10 37.68 -23.75 -13.16
CA VAL A 10 36.65 -24.20 -12.21
C VAL A 10 35.31 -23.92 -12.87
N LEU A 11 34.73 -24.95 -13.48
CA LEU A 11 33.31 -25.00 -13.82
C LEU A 11 32.51 -25.05 -12.51
N SER A 12 32.22 -23.89 -11.94
CA SER A 12 31.08 -23.78 -11.04
C SER A 12 29.83 -23.98 -11.88
N ILE A 13 29.30 -25.21 -11.86
CA ILE A 13 27.91 -25.46 -12.23
C ILE A 13 27.07 -24.47 -11.43
N PRO A 14 26.26 -23.59 -12.04
CA PRO A 14 25.22 -22.94 -11.29
C PRO A 14 24.29 -24.07 -10.85
N LEU A 15 24.45 -24.54 -9.61
CA LEU A 15 23.31 -25.13 -8.92
C LEU A 15 22.29 -23.99 -8.92
N THR A 16 21.35 -24.05 -9.85
CA THR A 16 20.08 -23.38 -9.69
C THR A 16 19.45 -24.06 -8.47
N MET A 17 19.81 -23.54 -7.29
CA MET A 17 18.81 -23.39 -6.26
C MET A 17 17.72 -22.55 -6.91
N HIS A 18 16.78 -23.23 -7.57
CA HIS A 18 15.40 -22.90 -7.31
C HIS A 18 15.21 -23.18 -5.82
N SER A 19 15.70 -22.28 -4.97
CA SER A 19 14.89 -21.94 -3.83
C SER A 19 13.57 -21.59 -4.48
N LEU A 20 12.55 -22.40 -4.22
CA LEU A 20 11.24 -21.82 -4.04
C LEU A 20 11.51 -20.67 -3.08
N MET A 21 11.70 -19.46 -3.63
CA MET A 21 11.22 -18.28 -2.96
C MET A 21 9.76 -18.66 -2.78
N GLU A 22 9.43 -19.18 -1.60
CA GLU A 22 8.14 -18.83 -1.03
C GLU A 22 8.17 -17.32 -1.15
N LEU A 23 7.53 -16.81 -2.21
CA LEU A 23 7.15 -15.43 -2.32
C LEU A 23 6.24 -15.28 -1.11
N THR A 24 6.82 -14.97 0.04
CA THR A 24 6.08 -14.44 1.18
C THR A 24 5.39 -13.23 0.59
N GLU A 25 4.11 -13.40 0.28
CA GLU A 25 3.34 -12.47 -0.53
C GLU A 25 3.43 -11.12 0.17
N ALA A 26 4.24 -10.22 -0.38
CA ALA A 26 4.62 -9.03 0.36
C ALA A 26 3.61 -7.92 0.10
N TYR A 27 2.36 -8.21 0.43
CA TYR A 27 1.28 -7.24 0.54
C TYR A 27 1.05 -6.90 2.01
N GLY A 28 0.56 -5.69 2.24
CA GLY A 28 0.02 -5.29 3.52
C GLY A 28 -1.50 -5.38 3.55
N ILE A 29 -2.07 -5.30 4.74
CA ILE A 29 -3.52 -5.12 4.91
C ILE A 29 -3.76 -3.87 5.75
N CYS A 30 -4.73 -3.07 5.34
CA CYS A 30 -5.19 -1.90 6.09
C CYS A 30 -5.99 -2.35 7.32
N TYR A 31 -5.60 -1.89 8.50
CA TYR A 31 -6.35 -2.12 9.73
C TYR A 31 -7.24 -0.91 10.01
N GLY A 32 -8.41 -0.90 9.38
CA GLY A 32 -9.49 0.05 9.66
C GLY A 32 -10.14 -0.22 11.02
N MET A 33 -10.51 0.85 11.73
CA MET A 33 -11.07 0.80 13.08
C MET A 33 -12.41 1.52 13.21
N MET A 34 -13.09 1.84 12.10
CA MET A 34 -14.43 2.44 12.09
C MET A 34 -15.52 1.38 12.34
N GLY A 35 -15.44 0.69 13.48
CA GLY A 35 -16.44 -0.31 13.89
C GLY A 35 -16.58 -0.43 15.40
N ASN A 36 -17.80 -0.67 15.88
CA ASN A 36 -18.09 -0.84 17.32
C ASN A 36 -18.13 -2.30 17.78
N ASN A 37 -17.83 -3.24 16.89
CA ASN A 37 -17.84 -4.68 17.11
C ASN A 37 -16.49 -5.35 16.76
N LEU A 38 -15.44 -4.55 16.57
CA LEU A 38 -14.12 -5.04 16.18
C LEU A 38 -13.39 -5.70 17.37
N PRO A 39 -12.54 -6.72 17.11
CA PRO A 39 -11.72 -7.34 18.15
C PRO A 39 -10.72 -6.37 18.79
N PRO A 40 -10.24 -6.67 20.02
CA PRO A 40 -9.11 -5.99 20.61
C PRO A 40 -7.87 -6.04 19.71
N ALA A 41 -7.08 -4.95 19.69
CA ALA A 41 -5.93 -4.83 18.80
C ALA A 41 -4.87 -5.94 19.00
N SER A 42 -4.72 -6.47 20.22
CA SER A 42 -3.87 -7.63 20.50
C SER A 42 -4.27 -8.88 19.73
N ASP A 43 -5.57 -9.14 19.63
CA ASP A 43 -6.10 -10.29 18.91
C ASP A 43 -5.92 -10.08 17.40
N VAL A 44 -6.08 -8.84 16.94
CA VAL A 44 -5.83 -8.46 15.55
C VAL A 44 -4.37 -8.65 15.17
N VAL A 45 -3.41 -8.20 15.99
CA VAL A 45 -1.98 -8.42 15.73
C VAL A 45 -1.63 -9.90 15.72
N ALA A 46 -2.18 -10.69 16.64
CA ALA A 46 -2.02 -12.14 16.63
C ALA A 46 -2.60 -12.76 15.35
N PHE A 47 -3.71 -12.23 14.86
CA PHE A 47 -4.34 -12.66 13.62
C PHE A 47 -3.51 -12.32 12.38
N TYR A 48 -2.93 -11.12 12.28
CA TYR A 48 -1.98 -10.77 11.21
C TYR A 48 -0.83 -11.78 11.12
N LYS A 49 -0.27 -12.17 12.27
CA LYS A 49 0.79 -13.19 12.33
C LYS A 49 0.29 -14.55 11.86
N LYS A 50 -0.93 -14.95 12.21
CA LYS A 50 -1.54 -16.20 11.74
C LYS A 50 -1.75 -16.21 10.23
N LEU A 51 -2.06 -15.05 9.64
CA LEU A 51 -2.19 -14.87 8.19
C LEU A 51 -0.84 -14.76 7.46
N ASN A 52 0.29 -14.75 8.18
CA ASN A 52 1.63 -14.46 7.64
C ASN A 52 1.72 -13.10 6.90
N VAL A 53 0.89 -12.12 7.28
CA VAL A 53 0.90 -10.78 6.71
C VAL A 53 1.92 -9.93 7.45
N THR A 54 2.93 -9.44 6.73
CA THR A 54 4.08 -8.77 7.33
C THR A 54 3.99 -7.24 7.35
N SER A 55 2.93 -6.66 6.79
CA SER A 55 2.75 -5.21 6.70
C SER A 55 1.32 -4.79 7.07
N MET A 56 1.22 -3.75 7.88
CA MET A 56 -0.03 -3.16 8.35
C MET A 56 -0.04 -1.66 8.05
N ARG A 57 -1.16 -1.17 7.52
CA ARG A 57 -1.42 0.27 7.48
C ARG A 57 -2.39 0.66 8.60
N LEU A 58 -2.00 1.63 9.41
CA LEU A 58 -2.84 2.30 10.39
C LEU A 58 -3.18 3.70 9.89
N PHE A 59 -4.43 4.13 10.05
CA PHE A 59 -4.91 5.45 9.58
C PHE A 59 -4.61 6.59 10.56
N ASP A 60 -4.34 6.25 11.81
CA ASP A 60 -4.06 7.16 12.92
C ASP A 60 -3.06 6.53 13.90
N PRO A 61 -2.43 7.30 14.80
CA PRO A 61 -1.54 6.77 15.83
C PRO A 61 -2.30 6.11 17.00
N ASN A 62 -3.08 5.08 16.68
CA ASN A 62 -3.89 4.36 17.64
C ASN A 62 -3.01 3.68 18.71
N THR A 63 -3.12 4.16 19.95
CA THR A 63 -2.27 3.68 21.06
C THR A 63 -2.46 2.20 21.34
N ALA A 64 -3.69 1.68 21.30
CA ALA A 64 -3.93 0.26 21.58
C ALA A 64 -3.27 -0.64 20.52
N ALA A 65 -3.35 -0.28 19.24
CA ALA A 65 -2.68 -1.00 18.16
C ALA A 65 -1.15 -0.90 18.25
N LEU A 66 -0.62 0.31 18.47
CA LEU A 66 0.83 0.50 18.59
C LEU A 66 1.43 -0.25 19.79
N GLN A 67 0.70 -0.36 20.90
CA GLN A 67 1.12 -1.21 22.03
C GLN A 67 1.09 -2.70 21.66
N ALA A 68 0.03 -3.16 20.99
CA ALA A 68 -0.09 -4.55 20.53
C ALA A 68 1.00 -4.95 19.51
N LEU A 69 1.47 -3.98 18.70
CA LEU A 69 2.48 -4.20 17.67
C LEU A 69 3.91 -4.34 18.20
N LYS A 70 4.17 -4.03 19.47
CA LYS A 70 5.51 -4.14 20.07
C LYS A 70 6.05 -5.57 19.97
N GLY A 71 7.24 -5.73 19.38
CA GLY A 71 7.88 -7.02 19.18
C GLY A 71 7.16 -7.95 18.20
N SER A 72 6.14 -7.47 17.48
CA SER A 72 5.38 -8.29 16.52
C SER A 72 6.17 -8.63 15.26
N GLY A 73 7.11 -7.77 14.87
CA GLY A 73 7.84 -7.83 13.60
C GLY A 73 7.05 -7.33 12.39
N ILE A 74 5.78 -6.93 12.55
CA ILE A 74 4.94 -6.40 11.48
C ILE A 74 5.39 -4.98 11.12
N ASN A 75 5.64 -4.72 9.84
CA ASN A 75 5.97 -3.40 9.33
C ASN A 75 4.73 -2.49 9.37
N VAL A 76 4.90 -1.23 9.77
CA VAL A 76 3.79 -0.30 9.96
C VAL A 76 3.94 0.91 9.06
N ALA A 77 2.93 1.16 8.23
CA ALA A 77 2.66 2.46 7.64
C ALA A 77 1.72 3.23 8.57
N LEU A 78 2.23 4.27 9.23
CA LEU A 78 1.52 5.02 10.28
C LEU A 78 0.93 6.32 9.73
N GLY A 79 -0.40 6.43 9.78
CA GLY A 79 -1.14 7.62 9.37
C GLY A 79 -1.04 8.78 10.36
N VAL A 80 -0.81 9.98 9.82
CA VAL A 80 -1.08 11.25 10.50
C VAL A 80 -2.54 11.61 10.26
N LEU A 81 -3.29 11.87 11.33
CA LEU A 81 -4.66 12.38 11.22
C LEU A 81 -4.67 13.71 10.45
N ASN A 82 -5.65 13.89 9.56
CA ASN A 82 -5.80 15.15 8.80
C ASN A 82 -5.87 16.38 9.72
N ALA A 83 -6.46 16.24 10.91
CA ALA A 83 -6.58 17.28 11.93
C ALA A 83 -5.24 17.69 12.58
N ASP A 84 -4.23 16.82 12.57
CA ASP A 84 -2.91 17.09 13.15
C ASP A 84 -1.99 17.86 12.17
N ILE A 85 -2.29 17.81 10.87
CA ILE A 85 -1.45 18.40 9.81
C ILE A 85 -1.14 19.89 10.07
N PRO A 86 -2.10 20.76 10.43
CA PRO A 86 -1.80 22.17 10.68
C PRO A 86 -0.79 22.39 11.80
N GLN A 87 -0.88 21.61 12.88
CA GLN A 87 0.01 21.71 14.02
C GLN A 87 1.44 21.27 13.65
N ILE A 88 1.57 20.15 12.92
CA ILE A 88 2.87 19.65 12.43
C ILE A 88 3.50 20.62 11.41
N ALA A 89 2.69 21.17 10.51
CA ALA A 89 3.15 22.10 9.48
C ALA A 89 3.61 23.45 10.06
N SER A 90 3.00 23.90 11.16
CA SER A 90 3.20 25.25 11.71
C SER A 90 4.64 25.53 12.17
N SER A 91 5.35 24.51 12.67
CA SER A 91 6.68 24.67 13.25
C SER A 91 7.39 23.32 13.47
N MET A 92 8.72 23.37 13.60
CA MET A 92 9.51 22.21 14.06
C MET A 92 9.10 21.75 15.46
N ASP A 93 8.69 22.65 16.35
CA ASP A 93 8.26 22.30 17.71
C ASP A 93 6.93 21.56 17.68
N GLY A 94 5.97 21.99 16.87
CA GLY A 94 4.71 21.28 16.65
C GLY A 94 4.95 19.86 16.10
N ALA A 95 5.77 19.74 15.06
CA ALA A 95 6.15 18.43 14.54
C ALA A 95 6.86 17.55 15.59
N ASN A 96 7.72 18.14 16.43
CA ASN A 96 8.46 17.41 17.46
C ASN A 96 7.55 16.96 18.60
N GLN A 97 6.54 17.76 18.96
CA GLN A 97 5.49 17.39 19.91
C GLN A 97 4.67 16.20 19.38
N TRP A 98 4.23 16.26 18.12
CA TRP A 98 3.50 15.15 17.50
C TRP A 98 4.36 13.87 17.45
N PHE A 99 5.62 13.98 17.00
CA PHE A 99 6.54 12.85 16.94
C PHE A 99 6.80 12.22 18.32
N THR A 100 7.03 13.07 19.33
CA THR A 100 7.30 12.62 20.71
C THR A 100 6.11 11.91 21.32
N THR A 101 4.89 12.30 20.94
CA THR A 101 3.66 11.69 21.43
C THR A 101 3.35 10.38 20.70
N ASN A 102 3.47 10.37 19.37
CA ASN A 102 2.87 9.34 18.53
C ASN A 102 3.87 8.31 17.98
N VAL A 103 5.16 8.63 17.93
CA VAL A 103 6.18 7.77 17.28
C VAL A 103 7.28 7.38 18.25
N ALA A 104 7.86 8.35 18.98
CA ALA A 104 8.98 8.12 19.88
C ALA A 104 8.77 6.99 20.91
N PRO A 105 7.57 6.80 21.52
CA PRO A 105 7.35 5.74 22.50
C PRO A 105 7.41 4.32 21.92
N TYR A 106 7.34 4.18 20.59
CA TYR A 106 7.21 2.90 19.89
C TYR A 106 8.41 2.56 19.00
N ILE A 107 9.32 3.52 18.79
CA ILE A 107 10.35 3.47 17.74
C ILE A 107 11.33 2.29 17.85
N ASN A 108 11.55 1.79 19.07
CA ASN A 108 12.46 0.69 19.34
C ASN A 108 11.80 -0.69 19.23
N ASP A 109 10.48 -0.76 19.43
CA ASP A 109 9.76 -2.02 19.57
C ASP A 109 8.78 -2.28 18.41
N VAL A 110 8.42 -1.25 17.64
CA VAL A 110 7.52 -1.32 16.50
C VAL A 110 8.27 -1.00 15.22
N SER A 111 8.15 -1.87 14.22
CA SER A 111 8.77 -1.72 12.89
C SER A 111 8.03 -0.68 12.05
N ILE A 112 8.10 0.60 12.43
CA ILE A 112 7.55 1.68 11.61
C ILE A 112 8.42 1.85 10.36
N SER A 113 7.81 1.78 9.19
CA SER A 113 8.47 1.91 7.87
C SER A 113 8.07 3.20 7.16
N TYR A 114 6.82 3.62 7.32
CA TYR A 114 6.29 4.84 6.73
C TYR A 114 5.56 5.71 7.75
N ILE A 115 5.66 7.02 7.59
CA ILE A 115 4.71 7.99 8.17
C ILE A 115 4.00 8.66 7.01
N THR A 116 2.67 8.49 6.92
CA THR A 116 1.85 9.05 5.85
C THR A 116 1.12 10.30 6.32
N VAL A 117 1.55 11.46 5.83
CA VAL A 117 1.00 12.78 6.18
C VAL A 117 -0.29 13.02 5.42
N GLY A 118 -1.41 12.76 6.09
CA GLY A 118 -2.75 12.92 5.55
C GLY A 118 -3.23 11.74 4.70
N ASN A 119 -4.54 11.55 4.71
CA ASN A 119 -5.26 10.62 3.86
C ASN A 119 -6.19 11.40 2.92
N GLU A 120 -5.89 11.38 1.62
CA GLU A 120 -6.69 12.02 0.57
C GLU A 120 -6.94 13.52 0.79
N VAL A 121 -5.96 14.20 1.39
CA VAL A 121 -6.06 15.64 1.73
C VAL A 121 -5.91 16.56 0.52
N ILE A 122 -5.38 16.03 -0.59
CA ILE A 122 -5.08 16.79 -1.79
C ILE A 122 -6.05 16.37 -2.90
N PRO A 123 -6.78 17.31 -3.53
CA PRO A 123 -6.96 18.71 -3.11
C PRO A 123 -7.88 18.81 -1.86
N GLY A 124 -7.70 19.84 -1.04
CA GLY A 124 -8.51 20.00 0.18
C GLY A 124 -8.01 21.09 1.12
N GLN A 125 -8.72 21.27 2.24
CA GLN A 125 -8.48 22.37 3.19
C GLN A 125 -7.04 22.41 3.73
N PHE A 126 -6.40 21.25 3.92
CA PHE A 126 -5.05 21.14 4.46
C PHE A 126 -3.97 20.85 3.41
N ALA A 127 -4.31 20.90 2.11
CA ALA A 127 -3.39 20.52 1.03
C ALA A 127 -2.08 21.35 1.04
N ALA A 128 -2.17 22.65 1.29
CA ALA A 128 -1.00 23.54 1.36
C ALA A 128 -0.07 23.22 2.55
N GLN A 129 -0.59 22.58 3.59
CA GLN A 129 0.13 22.23 4.81
C GLN A 129 0.81 20.85 4.74
N VAL A 130 0.45 20.00 3.78
CA VAL A 130 1.02 18.64 3.65
C VAL A 130 2.54 18.68 3.46
N LEU A 131 3.04 19.46 2.49
CA LEU A 131 4.48 19.53 2.21
C LEU A 131 5.29 20.09 3.40
N PRO A 132 4.92 21.22 4.03
CA PRO A 132 5.61 21.69 5.24
C PRO A 132 5.60 20.66 6.39
N ALA A 133 4.48 19.96 6.61
CA ALA A 133 4.40 18.91 7.63
C ALA A 133 5.36 17.74 7.32
N MET A 134 5.40 17.28 6.06
CA MET A 134 6.34 16.25 5.62
C MET A 134 7.80 16.67 5.82
N GLN A 135 8.15 17.90 5.45
CA GLN A 135 9.51 18.44 5.62
C GLN A 135 9.91 18.50 7.10
N ASN A 136 9.02 18.94 7.99
CA ASN A 136 9.30 19.00 9.42
C ASN A 136 9.52 17.60 10.02
N LEU A 137 8.68 16.63 9.68
CA LEU A 137 8.83 15.24 10.12
C LEU A 137 10.11 14.60 9.56
N GLN A 138 10.42 14.82 8.28
CA GLN A 138 11.65 14.35 7.65
C GLN A 138 12.90 14.90 8.34
N ASN A 139 12.87 16.17 8.72
CA ASN A 139 13.96 16.81 9.47
C ASN A 139 14.15 16.18 10.87
N ILE A 140 13.06 15.85 11.57
CA ILE A 140 13.12 15.13 12.85
C ILE A 140 13.77 13.77 12.68
N LEU A 141 13.31 12.98 11.70
CA LEU A 141 13.87 11.65 11.41
C LEU A 141 15.37 11.72 11.08
N LYS A 142 15.78 12.71 10.28
CA LYS A 142 17.20 12.93 9.95
C LYS A 142 18.03 13.25 11.19
N ARG A 143 17.55 14.14 12.07
CA ARG A 143 18.25 14.54 13.31
C ARG A 143 18.37 13.40 14.32
N LYS A 144 17.41 12.47 14.31
CA LYS A 144 17.36 11.30 15.19
C LYS A 144 18.00 10.04 14.59
N SER A 145 18.60 10.13 13.40
CA SER A 145 19.18 9.00 12.67
C SER A 145 18.18 7.86 12.40
N LEU A 146 16.92 8.24 12.10
CA LEU A 146 15.81 7.35 11.80
C LEU A 146 15.44 7.36 10.31
N GLN A 147 16.42 7.58 9.42
CA GLN A 147 16.19 7.69 7.97
C GLN A 147 15.66 6.40 7.32
N ARG A 148 15.63 5.28 8.08
CA ARG A 148 14.91 4.06 7.68
C ARG A 148 13.40 4.27 7.54
N ILE A 149 12.84 5.25 8.24
CA ILE A 149 11.43 5.62 8.15
C ILE A 149 11.27 6.64 7.02
N LYS A 150 10.38 6.35 6.08
CA LYS A 150 10.08 7.24 4.96
C LYS A 150 8.85 8.08 5.28
N VAL A 151 8.89 9.37 4.96
CA VAL A 151 7.71 10.25 5.06
C VAL A 151 7.09 10.38 3.67
N SER A 152 5.79 10.15 3.58
CA SER A 152 5.01 10.29 2.33
C SER A 152 3.64 10.92 2.61
N THR A 153 2.78 11.01 1.60
CA THR A 153 1.37 11.41 1.72
C THR A 153 0.51 10.45 0.89
N VAL A 154 -0.76 10.29 1.25
CA VAL A 154 -1.71 9.45 0.51
C VAL A 154 -2.65 10.34 -0.31
N VAL A 155 -2.71 10.08 -1.61
CA VAL A 155 -3.56 10.80 -2.56
C VAL A 155 -4.57 9.85 -3.20
N ALA A 156 -5.80 10.32 -3.35
CA ALA A 156 -6.84 9.60 -4.09
C ALA A 156 -6.62 9.72 -5.60
N THR A 157 -7.20 8.81 -6.39
CA THR A 157 -7.16 8.89 -7.86
C THR A 157 -7.82 10.16 -8.42
N VAL A 158 -8.67 10.84 -7.63
CA VAL A 158 -9.33 12.12 -7.97
C VAL A 158 -8.35 13.27 -8.25
N VAL A 159 -7.07 13.15 -7.87
CA VAL A 159 -6.05 14.14 -8.26
C VAL A 159 -5.68 14.07 -9.75
N LEU A 160 -6.06 12.99 -10.45
CA LEU A 160 -5.89 12.87 -11.89
C LEU A 160 -7.01 13.64 -12.62
N GLY A 161 -6.63 14.66 -13.42
CA GLY A 161 -7.59 15.49 -14.15
C GLY A 161 -8.36 14.78 -15.27
N THR A 162 -7.82 13.71 -15.86
CA THR A 162 -8.46 12.93 -16.95
C THR A 162 -8.15 11.43 -16.80
N SER A 163 -9.16 10.56 -16.81
CA SER A 163 -9.03 9.09 -16.54
C SER A 163 -9.94 8.15 -17.39
N TYR A 164 -10.57 8.66 -18.47
CA TYR A 164 -11.72 8.08 -19.22
C TYR A 164 -11.35 7.56 -20.64
N PRO A 165 -12.03 6.57 -21.33
CA PRO A 165 -13.43 6.01 -21.19
C PRO A 165 -13.72 4.58 -20.62
N PRO A 166 -14.85 4.37 -19.87
CA PRO A 166 -15.40 3.04 -19.45
C PRO A 166 -16.78 2.55 -19.97
N SER A 167 -17.58 3.27 -20.78
CA SER A 167 -19.00 2.87 -20.99
C SER A 167 -19.25 1.90 -22.17
N ALA A 168 -19.59 0.64 -21.84
CA ALA A 168 -20.29 -0.40 -22.61
C ALA A 168 -19.47 -1.33 -23.55
N GLY A 169 -19.34 -2.62 -23.18
CA GLY A 169 -19.03 -3.71 -24.12
C GLY A 169 -18.13 -4.82 -23.57
N ALA A 170 -18.45 -6.08 -23.89
CA ALA A 170 -17.59 -7.25 -23.69
C ALA A 170 -17.08 -7.76 -25.05
N PHE A 171 -15.86 -8.30 -25.08
CA PHE A 171 -15.20 -8.72 -26.32
C PHE A 171 -14.90 -10.23 -26.37
N SER A 172 -14.70 -10.77 -27.57
CA SER A 172 -14.33 -12.17 -27.80
C SER A 172 -12.83 -12.44 -27.59
N ASN A 173 -12.45 -13.72 -27.44
CA ASN A 173 -11.07 -14.14 -27.14
C ASN A 173 -10.03 -13.70 -28.18
N ASP A 174 -10.40 -13.62 -29.46
CA ASP A 174 -9.52 -13.14 -30.53
C ASP A 174 -9.25 -11.62 -30.45
N ALA A 175 -10.13 -10.88 -29.76
CA ALA A 175 -9.99 -9.45 -29.60
C ALA A 175 -9.10 -9.08 -28.40
N ILE A 176 -8.87 -9.97 -27.42
CA ILE A 176 -8.06 -9.66 -26.22
C ILE A 176 -6.64 -9.21 -26.56
N ALA A 177 -6.04 -9.76 -27.62
CA ALA A 177 -4.72 -9.32 -28.13
C ALA A 177 -4.71 -7.87 -28.66
N PHE A 178 -5.88 -7.28 -28.92
CA PHE A 178 -6.09 -5.94 -29.44
C PHE A 178 -6.80 -5.00 -28.44
N LEU A 179 -7.05 -5.45 -27.20
CA LEU A 179 -7.86 -4.73 -26.20
C LEU A 179 -7.07 -4.19 -25.01
N SER A 180 -5.73 -4.25 -25.08
CA SER A 180 -4.92 -3.39 -24.24
C SER A 180 -5.26 -1.93 -24.57
N VAL A 181 -5.54 -1.08 -23.58
CA VAL A 181 -5.50 0.36 -23.81
C VAL A 181 -4.07 0.68 -24.27
N ARG A 182 -3.91 1.19 -25.49
CA ARG A 182 -2.60 1.56 -26.04
C ARG A 182 -2.36 3.06 -25.83
N ASP A 183 -1.35 3.40 -25.06
CA ASP A 183 -0.80 4.76 -24.97
C ASP A 183 0.59 4.77 -25.62
N GLY A 184 0.64 5.13 -26.90
CA GLY A 184 1.82 4.96 -27.74
C GLY A 184 2.29 3.50 -27.75
N ASN A 185 3.50 3.26 -27.23
CA ASN A 185 4.09 1.92 -27.16
C ASN A 185 3.69 1.13 -25.90
N LEU A 186 2.99 1.75 -24.94
CA LEU A 186 2.54 1.12 -23.70
C LEU A 186 1.17 0.46 -23.92
N GLY A 187 1.03 -0.81 -23.53
CA GLY A 187 -0.25 -1.52 -23.57
C GLY A 187 -0.70 -1.92 -22.18
N TYR A 188 -1.88 -1.48 -21.77
CA TYR A 188 -2.47 -1.74 -20.46
C TYR A 188 -3.60 -2.75 -20.55
N GLN A 189 -3.48 -3.88 -19.83
CA GLN A 189 -4.49 -4.95 -19.83
C GLN A 189 -5.44 -4.88 -18.62
N ASN A 190 -5.16 -4.00 -17.66
CA ASN A 190 -6.00 -3.78 -16.49
C ASN A 190 -5.95 -2.28 -16.12
N LEU A 191 -6.97 -1.84 -15.37
CA LEU A 191 -7.09 -0.44 -14.95
C LEU A 191 -6.07 -0.06 -13.87
N PHE A 192 -5.59 -1.03 -13.10
CA PHE A 192 -4.62 -0.81 -12.04
C PHE A 192 -3.30 -0.25 -12.59
N ASP A 193 -2.72 -0.91 -13.59
CA ASP A 193 -1.51 -0.47 -14.28
C ASP A 193 -1.68 0.93 -14.89
N ALA A 194 -2.82 1.17 -15.53
CA ALA A 194 -3.12 2.45 -16.16
C ALA A 194 -3.17 3.59 -15.13
N ILE A 195 -3.76 3.35 -13.96
CA ILE A 195 -3.82 4.34 -12.87
C ILE A 195 -2.41 4.58 -12.31
N VAL A 196 -1.66 3.52 -12.00
CA VAL A 196 -0.30 3.64 -11.44
C VAL A 196 0.63 4.40 -12.41
N ASP A 197 0.58 4.10 -13.70
CA ASP A 197 1.39 4.78 -14.71
C ASP A 197 0.92 6.21 -15.02
N ALA A 198 -0.36 6.51 -14.83
CA ALA A 198 -0.86 7.88 -14.86
C ALA A 198 -0.24 8.71 -13.73
N PHE A 199 -0.09 8.14 -12.52
CA PHE A 199 0.63 8.81 -11.42
C PHE A 199 2.11 9.01 -11.74
N PHE A 200 2.82 7.97 -12.20
CA PHE A 200 4.22 8.13 -12.61
C PHE A 200 4.39 9.21 -13.69
N SER A 201 3.49 9.24 -14.67
CA SER A 201 3.52 10.25 -15.74
C SER A 201 3.20 11.66 -15.24
N ALA A 202 2.29 11.80 -14.27
CA ALA A 202 2.00 13.09 -13.63
C ALA A 202 3.20 13.59 -12.82
N MET A 203 3.87 12.71 -12.08
CA MET A 203 5.10 13.02 -11.34
C MET A 203 6.23 13.46 -12.27
N GLU A 204 6.46 12.75 -13.38
CA GLU A 204 7.48 13.11 -14.36
C GLU A 204 7.25 14.51 -14.97
N LYS A 205 5.99 14.88 -15.24
CA LYS A 205 5.62 16.21 -15.77
C LYS A 205 5.96 17.36 -14.82
N VAL A 206 6.06 17.09 -13.51
CA VAL A 206 6.49 18.07 -12.51
C VAL A 206 7.96 17.86 -12.09
N GLY A 207 8.73 17.12 -12.88
CA GLY A 207 10.17 16.92 -12.67
C GLY A 207 10.54 15.85 -11.65
N ILE A 208 9.59 15.00 -11.24
CA ILE A 208 9.81 13.92 -10.27
C ILE A 208 9.81 12.57 -10.99
N SER A 209 11.00 12.02 -11.25
CA SER A 209 11.15 10.73 -11.97
C SER A 209 11.67 9.56 -11.13
N ASN A 210 12.29 9.87 -9.97
CA ASN A 210 13.03 8.91 -9.13
C ASN A 210 12.32 8.61 -7.80
N VAL A 211 10.99 8.69 -7.77
CA VAL A 211 10.18 8.39 -6.60
C VAL A 211 9.27 7.21 -6.95
N ASP A 212 9.36 6.14 -6.16
CA ASP A 212 8.50 4.97 -6.29
C ASP A 212 7.09 5.25 -5.74
N ILE A 213 6.11 4.50 -6.23
CA ILE A 213 4.73 4.52 -5.75
C ILE A 213 4.48 3.30 -4.87
N VAL A 214 3.85 3.54 -3.72
CA VAL A 214 3.25 2.49 -2.87
C VAL A 214 1.74 2.59 -2.99
N VAL A 215 1.09 1.49 -3.35
CA VAL A 215 -0.38 1.42 -3.40
C VAL A 215 -0.89 1.24 -1.98
N SER A 216 -1.15 2.35 -1.32
CA SER A 216 -1.48 2.36 0.11
C SER A 216 -2.90 1.86 0.44
N GLU A 217 -3.79 1.75 -0.55
CA GLU A 217 -5.15 1.19 -0.45
C GLU A 217 -5.58 0.64 -1.82
N SER A 218 -6.07 -0.59 -1.85
CA SER A 218 -6.73 -1.20 -3.01
C SER A 218 -7.66 -2.31 -2.51
N GLY A 219 -8.89 -2.37 -2.98
CA GLY A 219 -9.86 -3.37 -2.54
C GLY A 219 -11.15 -3.30 -3.32
N TRP A 220 -12.00 -4.30 -3.12
CA TRP A 220 -13.33 -4.36 -3.74
C TRP A 220 -14.37 -4.82 -2.72
N PRO A 221 -15.51 -4.13 -2.60
CA PRO A 221 -16.51 -4.43 -1.59
C PRO A 221 -17.31 -5.69 -1.93
N SER A 222 -17.63 -6.49 -0.92
CA SER A 222 -18.34 -7.76 -1.07
C SER A 222 -19.86 -7.64 -1.03
N ASP A 223 -20.40 -6.46 -0.69
CA ASP A 223 -21.83 -6.17 -0.62
C ASP A 223 -22.06 -4.63 -0.69
N GLY A 224 -23.32 -4.20 -0.72
CA GLY A 224 -23.72 -2.79 -0.63
C GLY A 224 -24.12 -2.15 -1.96
N ASN A 225 -23.94 -2.83 -3.09
CA ASN A 225 -24.34 -2.38 -4.43
C ASN A 225 -24.75 -3.56 -5.35
N GLY A 226 -25.55 -4.49 -4.80
CA GLY A 226 -26.17 -5.59 -5.55
C GLY A 226 -25.16 -6.47 -6.28
N VAL A 227 -25.41 -6.75 -7.57
CA VAL A 227 -24.60 -7.69 -8.36
C VAL A 227 -23.17 -7.22 -8.64
N PHE A 228 -22.85 -5.95 -8.42
CA PHE A 228 -21.51 -5.38 -8.65
C PHE A 228 -20.57 -5.56 -7.45
N THR A 229 -21.11 -5.93 -6.30
CA THR A 229 -20.38 -6.08 -5.04
C THR A 229 -20.80 -7.38 -4.42
N THR A 230 -20.08 -8.44 -4.76
CA THR A 230 -20.34 -9.79 -4.26
C THR A 230 -19.06 -10.36 -3.67
N PRO A 231 -19.13 -11.33 -2.75
CA PRO A 231 -17.93 -11.98 -2.22
C PRO A 231 -17.04 -12.60 -3.32
N ASN A 232 -17.64 -13.09 -4.41
CA ASN A 232 -16.90 -13.66 -5.54
C ASN A 232 -16.13 -12.59 -6.34
N LEU A 233 -16.74 -11.42 -6.59
CA LEU A 233 -16.06 -10.30 -7.26
C LEU A 233 -14.94 -9.73 -6.38
N ALA A 234 -15.20 -9.59 -5.08
CA ALA A 234 -14.22 -9.13 -4.11
C ALA A 234 -13.01 -10.08 -4.02
N ALA A 235 -13.26 -11.39 -3.93
CA ALA A 235 -12.22 -12.41 -3.94
C ALA A 235 -11.39 -12.38 -5.24
N THR A 236 -12.07 -12.24 -6.39
CA THR A 236 -11.41 -12.18 -7.70
C THR A 236 -10.48 -10.97 -7.78
N TYR A 237 -10.97 -9.79 -7.39
CA TYR A 237 -10.16 -8.57 -7.42
C TYR A 237 -8.94 -8.68 -6.50
N ASN A 238 -9.13 -9.06 -5.24
CA ASN A 238 -8.05 -9.08 -4.25
C ASN A 238 -6.99 -10.15 -4.57
N LYS A 239 -7.38 -11.34 -5.05
CA LYS A 239 -6.43 -12.37 -5.53
C LYS A 239 -5.61 -11.90 -6.73
N ASN A 240 -6.27 -11.26 -7.70
CA ASN A 240 -5.59 -10.73 -8.88
C ASN A 240 -4.66 -9.59 -8.51
N PHE A 241 -5.05 -8.73 -7.56
CA PHE A 241 -4.19 -7.67 -7.03
C PHE A 241 -2.92 -8.24 -6.37
N ILE A 242 -3.05 -9.20 -5.44
CA ILE A 242 -1.89 -9.86 -4.80
C ILE A 242 -0.99 -10.50 -5.86
N THR A 243 -1.58 -11.28 -6.76
CA THR A 243 -0.86 -11.96 -7.84
C THR A 243 -0.09 -10.96 -8.69
N HIS A 244 -0.74 -9.88 -9.09
CA HIS A 244 -0.14 -8.86 -9.97
C HIS A 244 1.03 -8.13 -9.28
N ILE A 245 0.86 -7.63 -8.06
CA ILE A 245 1.94 -6.92 -7.36
C ILE A 245 3.12 -7.85 -6.99
N SER A 246 2.87 -9.17 -6.87
CA SER A 246 3.92 -10.17 -6.65
C SER A 246 4.75 -10.47 -7.92
N GLN A 247 4.13 -10.39 -9.10
CA GLN A 247 4.82 -10.52 -10.39
C GLN A 247 5.61 -9.25 -10.74
N GLY A 248 5.13 -8.11 -10.24
CA GLY A 248 5.82 -6.83 -10.26
C GLY A 248 5.61 -6.01 -11.53
N GLY A 249 5.86 -4.71 -11.38
CA GLY A 249 5.93 -3.74 -12.46
C GLY A 249 4.60 -3.32 -13.06
N THR A 250 4.69 -2.26 -13.87
CA THR A 250 3.66 -1.75 -14.78
C THR A 250 4.26 -1.63 -16.18
N PRO A 251 3.48 -1.40 -17.26
CA PRO A 251 4.04 -1.15 -18.58
C PRO A 251 5.11 -0.05 -18.64
N LYS A 252 4.96 1.07 -17.91
CA LYS A 252 5.94 2.17 -17.85
C LYS A 252 7.11 1.88 -16.90
N ARG A 253 6.91 1.02 -15.90
CA ARG A 253 7.91 0.64 -14.88
C ARG A 253 7.96 -0.89 -14.69
N PRO A 254 8.37 -1.66 -15.72
CA PRO A 254 8.22 -3.13 -15.72
C PRO A 254 9.13 -3.85 -14.72
N ASN A 255 10.22 -3.21 -14.29
CA ASN A 255 11.20 -3.79 -13.37
C ASN A 255 11.09 -3.20 -11.95
N THR A 256 9.96 -2.59 -11.61
CA THR A 256 9.74 -1.96 -10.30
C THR A 256 8.83 -2.85 -9.46
N ARG A 257 9.24 -3.18 -8.24
CA ARG A 257 8.37 -3.84 -7.28
C ARG A 257 7.27 -2.87 -6.84
N ILE A 258 6.02 -3.32 -6.89
CA ILE A 258 4.88 -2.56 -6.37
C ILE A 258 4.60 -3.05 -4.96
N GLU A 259 4.81 -2.20 -3.96
CA GLU A 259 4.30 -2.45 -2.61
C GLU A 259 2.82 -2.05 -2.58
N GLY A 260 1.96 -2.93 -2.05
CA GLY A 260 0.51 -2.77 -2.07
C GLY A 260 -0.17 -3.17 -0.77
N TYR A 261 -1.25 -2.48 -0.40
CA TYR A 261 -2.05 -2.76 0.79
C TYR A 261 -3.50 -3.01 0.42
N ILE A 262 -4.05 -4.13 0.87
CA ILE A 262 -5.46 -4.45 0.69
C ILE A 262 -6.29 -3.62 1.67
N PHE A 263 -7.34 -2.99 1.16
CA PHE A 263 -8.37 -2.33 1.95
C PHE A 263 -9.61 -3.23 2.03
N ALA A 264 -9.99 -3.78 3.18
CA ALA A 264 -9.35 -3.71 4.51
C ALA A 264 -9.45 -5.04 5.28
N LEU A 265 -8.89 -5.15 6.49
CA LEU A 265 -8.95 -6.40 7.27
C LEU A 265 -10.40 -6.78 7.64
N PHE A 266 -11.19 -5.82 8.11
CA PHE A 266 -12.56 -6.07 8.60
C PHE A 266 -13.60 -5.22 7.89
N ASN A 267 -14.84 -5.71 7.89
CA ASN A 267 -16.01 -4.87 7.62
C ASN A 267 -16.19 -3.85 8.75
N GLU A 268 -16.35 -2.58 8.39
CA GLU A 268 -16.35 -1.43 9.30
C GLU A 268 -17.77 -0.85 9.45
N ASN A 269 -18.52 -1.30 10.46
CA ASN A 269 -19.96 -1.01 10.58
C ASN A 269 -20.32 0.44 10.96
N LEU A 270 -19.34 1.29 11.28
CA LEU A 270 -19.56 2.73 11.53
C LEU A 270 -19.26 3.60 10.30
N LYS A 271 -18.82 3.01 9.18
CA LYS A 271 -18.72 3.72 7.90
C LYS A 271 -20.10 4.04 7.31
N PRO A 272 -20.18 4.97 6.33
CA PRO A 272 -21.43 5.28 5.65
C PRO A 272 -22.14 4.01 5.12
N PRO A 273 -23.48 3.89 5.25
CA PRO A 273 -24.20 2.71 4.79
C PRO A 273 -23.98 2.42 3.30
N GLY A 274 -23.85 1.14 2.95
CA GLY A 274 -23.62 0.67 1.58
C GLY A 274 -22.28 -0.05 1.45
N VAL A 275 -21.56 0.21 0.35
CA VAL A 275 -20.32 -0.50 0.01
C VAL A 275 -19.20 -0.28 1.02
N GLU A 276 -19.14 0.90 1.64
CA GLU A 276 -18.10 1.28 2.60
C GLU A 276 -18.04 0.37 3.84
N GLN A 277 -19.15 -0.27 4.20
CA GLN A 277 -19.21 -1.19 5.33
C GLN A 277 -18.73 -2.61 4.98
N ASN A 278 -18.37 -2.88 3.71
CA ASN A 278 -18.23 -4.23 3.15
C ASN A 278 -16.90 -4.48 2.41
N PHE A 279 -15.83 -3.73 2.74
CA PHE A 279 -14.49 -3.93 2.17
C PHE A 279 -13.63 -4.99 2.88
N GLY A 280 -14.11 -5.54 4.00
CA GLY A 280 -13.36 -6.47 4.83
C GLY A 280 -13.05 -7.79 4.13
N LEU A 281 -11.82 -8.27 4.31
CA LEU A 281 -11.46 -9.66 4.06
C LEU A 281 -12.11 -10.61 5.08
N PHE A 282 -12.32 -10.12 6.30
CA PHE A 282 -12.87 -10.88 7.42
C PHE A 282 -14.04 -10.15 8.08
N TYR A 283 -14.96 -10.92 8.65
CA TYR A 283 -15.89 -10.40 9.63
C TYR A 283 -15.16 -10.14 10.97
N PRO A 284 -15.72 -9.29 11.85
CA PRO A 284 -15.11 -9.01 13.15
C PRO A 284 -14.92 -10.24 14.05
N ASN A 285 -15.58 -11.37 13.77
CA ASN A 285 -15.36 -12.63 14.48
C ASN A 285 -14.21 -13.49 13.89
N PHE A 286 -13.35 -12.90 13.03
CA PHE A 286 -12.25 -13.55 12.32
C PHE A 286 -12.65 -14.61 11.28
N THR A 287 -13.94 -14.77 10.98
CA THR A 287 -14.36 -15.62 9.86
C THR A 287 -14.15 -14.88 8.54
N ALA A 288 -13.63 -15.58 7.53
CA ALA A 288 -13.40 -14.99 6.22
C ALA A 288 -14.73 -14.64 5.55
N VAL A 289 -14.84 -13.44 4.97
CA VAL A 289 -15.98 -13.08 4.11
C VAL A 289 -15.91 -13.89 2.80
N TYR A 290 -14.69 -14.10 2.31
CA TYR A 290 -14.34 -14.93 1.17
C TYR A 290 -12.90 -15.43 1.31
N GLN A 291 -12.55 -16.50 0.59
CA GLN A 291 -11.19 -17.05 0.62
C GLN A 291 -10.28 -16.22 -0.29
N ILE A 292 -9.13 -15.79 0.25
CA ILE A 292 -8.05 -15.12 -0.47
C ILE A 292 -6.89 -16.07 -0.72
#